data_AF-A0A971HQR4-F1
#
_entry.id   AF-A0A971HQR4-F1
#
_cell.length_a   1.000
_cell.length_b   1.000
_cell.length_c   1.000
_cell.angle_alpha   90.00
_cell.angle_beta   90.00
_cell.angle_gamma   90.00
#
_symmetry.space_group_name_H-M   'P 1'
#
loop_
_entity.id
_entity.type
_entity.pdbx_description
1 polymer ?
#
loop_
_entity_poly.entity_id
_entity_poly.type
_entity_poly.pdbx_seq_one_letter_code
_entity_poly.pdbx_strand_id
1 'polypeptide(L)'
;MSKLNYAFIVLLIIIFPINIFASSELVLDSSDNSALNALPEVGGRFMDVQTFAYRVAAVNNWSLIISSSVTESTREIKGKSIREVLNNYFNDSEFSWCLSNKCLYIASKKDLSDFFEVLPILKKKLPQGKSGVFSGNFTYIELSLLCRFLKSISGVNILPVDDLLHSNIMMRAQNMEWKHLVAAIVCLNRYQLNITDYSVLIGPPPIY
;
A
#
# COMPACT_ATOMS: atom_id res chain seq x y z
N MET A 1 50.37 42.01 -23.36
CA MET A 1 50.19 41.00 -24.43
C MET A 1 49.71 39.72 -23.75
N SER A 2 48.56 39.10 -24.03
CA SER A 2 47.50 39.29 -25.00
C SER A 2 46.15 38.92 -24.36
N LYS A 3 45.11 39.69 -24.68
CA LYS A 3 43.70 39.32 -24.56
C LYS A 3 43.39 38.20 -25.58
N LEU A 4 42.50 37.25 -25.25
CA LEU A 4 41.22 37.02 -25.96
C LEU A 4 40.52 35.74 -25.48
N ASN A 5 39.21 35.89 -25.23
CA ASN A 5 38.11 34.95 -25.50
C ASN A 5 37.99 33.64 -24.71
N TYR A 6 37.29 33.73 -23.57
CA TYR A 6 36.21 32.79 -23.23
C TYR A 6 35.00 33.59 -22.74
N ALA A 7 34.48 34.43 -23.65
CA ALA A 7 33.10 34.88 -23.62
C ALA A 7 32.35 34.03 -24.66
N PHE A 8 31.15 33.60 -24.31
CA PHE A 8 30.25 32.65 -24.99
C PHE A 8 30.41 31.18 -24.57
N ILE A 9 29.25 30.58 -24.26
CA ILE A 9 29.00 29.17 -23.90
C ILE A 9 29.16 28.87 -22.40
N VAL A 10 28.29 29.43 -21.55
CA VAL A 10 27.00 28.84 -21.12
C VAL A 10 26.48 29.76 -20.00
N LEU A 11 25.79 30.80 -20.45
CA LEU A 11 24.82 31.54 -19.66
C LEU A 11 23.66 30.58 -19.33
N LEU A 12 23.07 30.70 -18.13
CA LEU A 12 21.90 29.98 -17.59
C LEU A 12 22.17 28.68 -16.81
N ILE A 13 22.78 28.81 -15.64
CA ILE A 13 22.35 28.03 -14.47
C ILE A 13 22.20 29.03 -13.33
N ILE A 14 21.09 28.93 -12.59
CA ILE A 14 20.61 29.81 -11.49
C ILE A 14 19.51 30.78 -11.94
N ILE A 15 18.28 30.26 -12.04
CA ILE A 15 17.08 30.90 -11.47
C ILE A 15 16.18 29.79 -10.88
N PHE A 16 16.26 29.67 -9.55
CA PHE A 16 15.21 29.30 -8.57
C PHE A 16 14.30 28.06 -8.75
N PRO A 17 13.86 27.48 -7.61
CA PRO A 17 13.51 26.08 -7.44
C PRO A 17 12.05 25.84 -7.80
N ILE A 18 11.79 24.72 -8.45
CA ILE A 18 10.47 24.10 -8.37
C ILE A 18 10.73 22.75 -7.74
N ASN A 19 10.49 22.69 -6.43
CA ASN A 19 9.96 21.49 -5.81
C ASN A 19 8.73 21.08 -6.61
N ILE A 20 8.93 20.34 -7.70
CA ILE A 20 7.89 19.48 -8.21
C ILE A 20 7.94 18.30 -7.24
N PHE A 21 7.18 18.43 -6.15
CA PHE A 21 6.61 17.28 -5.46
C PHE A 21 5.78 16.56 -6.53
N ALA A 22 6.46 15.76 -7.36
CA ALA A 22 5.82 14.74 -8.15
C ALA A 22 5.34 13.74 -7.11
N SER A 23 4.09 13.89 -6.70
CA SER A 23 3.31 12.82 -6.07
C SER A 23 3.45 11.63 -7.00
N SER A 24 4.39 10.74 -6.67
CA SER A 24 4.75 9.60 -7.52
C SER A 24 3.57 8.64 -7.46
N GLU A 25 2.65 8.79 -8.41
CA GLU A 25 1.58 7.84 -8.69
C GLU A 25 2.23 6.60 -9.31
N LEU A 26 2.60 5.63 -8.49
CA LEU A 26 2.90 4.29 -8.98
C LEU A 26 1.58 3.60 -9.31
N VAL A 27 1.04 3.83 -10.51
CA VAL A 27 -0.05 3.02 -11.07
C VAL A 27 0.58 1.97 -11.98
N LEU A 28 0.57 0.71 -11.54
CA LEU A 28 1.31 -0.38 -12.19
C LEU A 28 0.50 -1.13 -13.27
N ASP A 29 -0.79 -0.82 -13.44
CA ASP A 29 -1.64 -1.51 -14.41
C ASP A 29 -2.51 -0.53 -15.21
N SER A 30 -2.52 -0.67 -16.53
CA SER A 30 -3.21 0.25 -17.45
C SER A 30 -4.72 -0.01 -17.54
N SER A 31 -5.15 -1.23 -17.23
CA SER A 31 -6.54 -1.68 -17.32
C SER A 31 -7.45 -1.07 -16.24
N ASP A 32 -6.90 -0.77 -15.06
CA ASP A 32 -7.65 -0.23 -13.92
C ASP A 32 -7.78 1.32 -13.93
N ASN A 33 -7.17 2.00 -14.89
CA ASN A 33 -7.22 3.47 -15.01
C ASN A 33 -8.64 4.01 -15.24
N SER A 34 -9.51 3.28 -15.92
CA SER A 34 -10.87 3.73 -16.21
C SER A 34 -11.69 3.87 -14.93
N ALA A 35 -11.56 2.92 -14.00
CA ALA A 35 -12.30 2.94 -12.75
C ALA A 35 -11.76 4.00 -11.78
N LEU A 36 -10.46 4.28 -11.78
CA LEU A 36 -9.88 5.40 -11.01
C LEU A 36 -10.36 6.77 -11.49
N ASN A 37 -10.70 6.91 -12.76
CA ASN A 37 -11.19 8.16 -13.35
C ASN A 37 -12.72 8.32 -13.22
N ALA A 38 -13.43 7.30 -12.70
CA ALA A 38 -14.86 7.36 -12.46
C ALA A 38 -15.21 8.23 -11.25
N LEU A 39 -16.46 8.69 -11.19
CA LEU A 39 -16.99 9.44 -10.06
C LEU A 39 -16.94 8.60 -8.78
N PRO A 40 -16.58 9.19 -7.63
CA PRO A 40 -16.57 8.49 -6.35
C PRO A 40 -18.01 8.31 -5.83
N GLU A 41 -18.68 7.24 -6.26
CA GLU A 41 -20.05 6.86 -5.84
C GLU A 41 -20.07 6.21 -4.43
N VAL A 42 -19.48 6.88 -3.44
CA VAL A 42 -19.28 6.33 -2.08
C VAL A 42 -20.27 6.84 -1.04
N GLY A 43 -21.08 7.84 -1.40
CA GLY A 43 -22.08 8.46 -0.52
C GLY A 43 -21.48 9.29 0.64
N GLY A 44 -22.11 10.42 0.95
CA GLY A 44 -21.64 11.35 1.99
C GLY A 44 -20.68 12.42 1.46
N ARG A 45 -20.60 13.54 2.17
CA ARG A 45 -19.74 14.69 1.80
C ARG A 45 -18.43 14.74 2.59
N PHE A 46 -18.40 14.15 3.77
CA PHE A 46 -17.24 14.14 4.68
C PHE A 46 -16.95 12.71 5.10
N MET A 47 -15.68 12.31 4.99
CA MET A 47 -15.24 10.95 5.29
C MET A 47 -13.74 10.94 5.61
N ASP A 48 -13.28 10.02 6.45
CA ASP A 48 -11.87 9.70 6.57
C ASP A 48 -11.40 8.83 5.38
N VAL A 49 -10.09 8.79 5.15
CA VAL A 49 -9.53 8.09 3.98
C VAL A 49 -9.74 6.58 4.04
N GLN A 50 -9.79 5.98 5.24
CA GLN A 50 -9.93 4.54 5.41
C GLN A 50 -11.34 4.11 4.99
N THR A 51 -12.36 4.81 5.49
CA THR A 51 -13.76 4.59 5.10
C THR A 51 -13.97 4.89 3.62
N PHE A 52 -13.37 5.96 3.10
CA PHE A 52 -13.45 6.30 1.67
C PHE A 52 -12.90 5.17 0.80
N ALA A 53 -11.65 4.75 1.06
CA ALA A 53 -10.98 3.68 0.32
C ALA A 53 -11.74 2.35 0.43
N TYR A 54 -12.29 2.03 1.60
CA TYR A 54 -13.10 0.84 1.82
C TYR A 54 -14.34 0.82 0.92
N ARG A 55 -15.07 1.93 0.85
CA ARG A 55 -16.26 2.05 -0.01
C ARG A 55 -15.90 2.00 -1.49
N VAL A 56 -14.85 2.71 -1.90
CA VAL A 56 -14.34 2.64 -3.28
C VAL A 56 -14.00 1.20 -3.66
N ALA A 57 -13.25 0.49 -2.81
CA ALA A 57 -12.87 -0.89 -3.07
C ALA A 57 -14.08 -1.83 -3.09
N ALA A 58 -15.09 -1.58 -2.27
CA ALA A 58 -16.33 -2.35 -2.26
C ALA A 58 -17.12 -2.18 -3.56
N VAL A 59 -17.35 -0.94 -4.01
CA VAL A 59 -18.09 -0.61 -5.24
C VAL A 59 -17.41 -1.17 -6.48
N ASN A 60 -16.08 -1.08 -6.55
CA ASN A 60 -15.31 -1.51 -7.72
C ASN A 60 -14.86 -2.98 -7.68
N ASN A 61 -15.28 -3.73 -6.65
CA ASN A 61 -14.85 -5.12 -6.44
C ASN A 61 -13.32 -5.25 -6.47
N TRP A 62 -12.66 -4.40 -5.68
CA TRP A 62 -11.22 -4.43 -5.42
C TRP A 62 -10.93 -5.02 -4.05
N SER A 63 -9.71 -5.53 -3.92
CA SER A 63 -9.06 -5.70 -2.63
C SER A 63 -8.57 -4.35 -2.09
N LEU A 64 -8.39 -4.26 -0.78
CA LEU A 64 -7.90 -3.10 -0.06
C LEU A 64 -6.98 -3.57 1.07
N ILE A 65 -5.78 -3.00 1.12
CA ILE A 65 -4.85 -3.17 2.23
C ILE A 65 -4.36 -1.79 2.66
N ILE A 66 -4.64 -1.43 3.91
CA ILE A 66 -4.21 -0.16 4.51
C ILE A 66 -3.24 -0.46 5.64
N SER A 67 -2.11 0.24 5.66
CA SER A 67 -1.17 0.21 6.78
C SER A 67 -1.83 0.73 8.06
N SER A 68 -1.57 0.07 9.18
CA SER A 68 -2.08 0.46 10.50
C SER A 68 -1.60 1.84 10.96
N SER A 69 -0.54 2.37 10.33
CA SER A 69 -0.03 3.72 10.60
C SER A 69 -0.84 4.84 9.95
N VAL A 70 -1.70 4.52 8.97
CA VAL A 70 -2.50 5.52 8.25
C VAL A 70 -3.66 5.95 9.13
N THR A 71 -3.49 7.05 9.83
CA THR A 71 -4.54 7.68 10.65
C THR A 71 -4.79 9.08 10.12
N GLU A 72 -5.78 9.22 9.24
CA GLU A 72 -6.15 10.52 8.67
C GLU A 72 -7.50 10.99 9.20
N SER A 73 -7.61 12.28 9.43
CA SER A 73 -8.84 12.91 9.92
C SER A 73 -9.95 12.89 8.87
N THR A 74 -11.20 12.98 9.32
CA THR A 74 -12.37 13.17 8.45
C THR A 74 -12.23 14.49 7.70
N ARG A 75 -12.30 14.45 6.37
CA ARG A 75 -12.21 15.63 5.49
C ARG A 75 -13.33 15.60 4.46
N GLU A 76 -13.56 16.74 3.81
CA GLU A 76 -14.51 16.83 2.70
C GLU A 76 -14.00 16.03 1.50
N ILE A 77 -14.88 15.24 0.86
CA ILE A 77 -14.59 14.54 -0.38
C ILE A 77 -14.58 15.55 -1.52
N LYS A 78 -13.40 15.99 -1.93
CA LYS A 78 -13.19 16.93 -3.04
C LYS A 78 -12.55 16.21 -4.21
N GLY A 79 -13.20 16.25 -5.37
CA GLY A 79 -12.68 15.68 -6.61
C GLY A 79 -13.79 15.19 -7.54
N LYS A 80 -13.50 15.14 -8.83
CA LYS A 80 -14.40 14.60 -9.87
C LYS A 80 -14.12 13.14 -10.20
N SER A 81 -13.05 12.58 -9.65
CA SER A 81 -12.68 11.19 -9.82
C SER A 81 -12.16 10.58 -8.51
N ILE A 82 -12.19 9.25 -8.41
CA ILE A 82 -11.57 8.51 -7.30
C ILE A 82 -10.08 8.90 -7.15
N ARG A 83 -9.35 9.00 -8.26
CA ARG A 83 -7.95 9.44 -8.30
C ARG A 83 -7.76 10.81 -7.66
N GLU A 84 -8.54 11.81 -8.11
CA GLU A 84 -8.45 13.17 -7.59
C GLU A 84 -8.72 13.22 -6.09
N VAL A 85 -9.72 12.48 -5.61
CA VAL A 85 -10.04 12.43 -4.17
C VAL A 85 -8.89 11.81 -3.38
N LEU A 86 -8.35 10.67 -3.82
CA LEU A 86 -7.21 10.03 -3.16
C LEU A 86 -6.00 10.97 -3.12
N ASN A 87 -5.68 11.63 -4.24
CA ASN A 87 -4.60 12.62 -4.29
C ASN A 87 -4.83 13.79 -3.32
N ASN A 88 -6.06 14.25 -3.19
CA ASN A 88 -6.40 15.32 -2.24
C ASN A 88 -6.26 14.87 -0.77
N TYR A 89 -6.54 13.61 -0.44
CA TYR A 89 -6.28 13.08 0.91
C TYR A 89 -4.79 13.07 1.25
N PHE A 90 -3.94 12.74 0.28
CA PHE A 90 -2.50 12.55 0.48
C PHE A 90 -1.64 13.74 0.01
N ASN A 91 -2.28 14.85 -0.36
CA ASN A 91 -1.55 16.06 -0.73
C ASN A 91 -0.76 16.54 0.49
N ASP A 92 0.57 16.63 0.35
CA ASP A 92 1.54 16.95 1.41
C ASP A 92 1.62 15.93 2.57
N SER A 93 1.12 14.70 2.40
CA SER A 93 1.25 13.61 3.38
C SER A 93 2.49 12.74 3.12
N GLU A 94 3.00 12.06 4.16
CA GLU A 94 4.00 10.99 4.01
C GLU A 94 3.39 9.70 3.42
N PHE A 95 2.06 9.60 3.46
CA PHE A 95 1.27 8.52 2.90
C PHE A 95 1.02 8.71 1.41
N SER A 96 0.73 7.61 0.74
CA SER A 96 0.29 7.57 -0.65
C SER A 96 -0.59 6.34 -0.89
N TRP A 97 -1.04 6.19 -2.13
CA TRP A 97 -1.85 5.07 -2.57
C TRP A 97 -1.28 4.48 -3.86
N CYS A 98 -1.59 3.20 -4.11
CA CYS A 98 -1.26 2.50 -5.34
C CYS A 98 -2.40 1.54 -5.67
N LEU A 99 -2.82 1.49 -6.94
CA LEU A 99 -3.71 0.44 -7.44
C LEU A 99 -2.90 -0.50 -8.33
N SER A 100 -2.90 -1.78 -7.97
CA SER A 100 -2.22 -2.83 -8.75
C SER A 100 -2.96 -4.16 -8.59
N ASN A 101 -3.22 -4.84 -9.71
CA ASN A 101 -3.91 -6.13 -9.76
C ASN A 101 -5.24 -6.12 -8.99
N LYS A 102 -6.09 -5.10 -9.21
CA LYS A 102 -7.37 -4.90 -8.49
C LYS A 102 -7.23 -4.85 -6.97
N CYS A 103 -6.09 -4.42 -6.45
CA CYS A 103 -5.89 -4.15 -5.03
C CYS A 103 -5.42 -2.71 -4.82
N LEU A 104 -6.18 -1.97 -4.02
CA LEU A 104 -5.82 -0.64 -3.56
C LEU A 104 -4.95 -0.78 -2.31
N TYR A 105 -3.72 -0.29 -2.38
CA TYR A 105 -2.76 -0.25 -1.28
C TYR A 105 -2.63 1.17 -0.78
N ILE A 106 -2.65 1.36 0.55
CA ILE A 106 -2.45 2.66 1.17
C ILE A 106 -1.45 2.50 2.32
N ALA A 107 -0.30 3.17 2.23
CA ALA A 107 0.75 3.16 3.25
C ALA A 107 1.69 4.36 3.04
N SER A 108 2.80 4.42 3.79
CA SER A 108 3.81 5.46 3.54
C SER A 108 4.39 5.30 2.13
N LYS A 109 4.82 6.41 1.52
CA LYS A 109 5.45 6.42 0.19
C LYS A 109 6.63 5.45 0.11
N LYS A 110 7.43 5.41 1.18
CA LYS A 110 8.57 4.50 1.30
C LYS A 110 8.12 3.04 1.35
N ASP A 111 7.17 2.70 2.23
CA ASP A 111 6.73 1.31 2.41
C ASP A 111 6.04 0.75 1.16
N LEU A 112 5.32 1.59 0.40
CA LEU A 112 4.75 1.19 -0.90
C LEU A 112 5.86 0.88 -1.92
N SER A 113 6.85 1.75 -2.05
CA SER A 113 7.99 1.54 -2.95
C SER A 113 8.74 0.25 -2.59
N ASP A 114 9.12 0.11 -1.31
CA ASP A 114 9.85 -1.03 -0.79
C ASP A 114 9.05 -2.33 -1.02
N PHE A 115 7.73 -2.31 -0.78
CA PHE A 115 6.85 -3.45 -1.02
C PHE A 115 6.90 -3.95 -2.46
N PHE A 116 6.69 -3.08 -3.45
CA PHE A 116 6.67 -3.52 -4.85
C PHE A 116 8.03 -3.98 -5.36
N GLU A 117 9.12 -3.41 -4.84
CA GLU A 117 10.47 -3.85 -5.14
C GLU A 117 10.75 -5.26 -4.59
N VAL A 118 10.41 -5.51 -3.32
CA VAL A 118 10.75 -6.78 -2.65
C VAL A 118 9.74 -7.89 -2.87
N LEU A 119 8.50 -7.58 -3.29
CA LEU A 119 7.41 -8.53 -3.42
C LEU A 119 7.78 -9.81 -4.21
N PRO A 120 8.42 -9.75 -5.40
CA PRO A 120 8.79 -10.95 -6.14
C PRO A 120 9.80 -11.82 -5.41
N ILE A 121 10.72 -11.20 -4.67
CA ILE A 121 11.76 -11.87 -3.88
C ILE A 121 11.12 -12.54 -2.66
N LEU A 122 10.25 -11.82 -1.96
CA LEU A 122 9.60 -12.29 -0.75
C LEU A 122 8.67 -13.48 -1.04
N LYS A 123 7.89 -13.44 -2.14
CA LYS A 123 7.05 -14.57 -2.56
C LYS A 123 7.84 -15.84 -2.85
N LYS A 124 9.08 -15.72 -3.34
CA LYS A 124 9.98 -16.86 -3.56
C LYS A 124 10.58 -17.40 -2.26
N LYS A 125 10.88 -16.52 -1.30
CA LYS A 125 11.42 -16.91 0.02
C LYS A 125 10.36 -17.56 0.91
N LEU A 126 9.09 -17.16 0.79
CA LEU A 126 8.01 -17.75 1.56
C LEU A 126 7.84 -19.25 1.25
N PRO A 127 7.54 -20.09 2.27
CA PRO A 127 7.37 -21.53 2.11
C PRO A 127 6.40 -21.86 0.98
N GLN A 128 6.63 -22.97 0.26
CA GLN A 128 5.76 -23.31 -0.87
C GLN A 128 4.29 -23.43 -0.47
N GLY A 129 4.03 -24.16 0.61
CA GLY A 129 2.67 -24.40 1.08
C GLY A 129 1.77 -24.99 0.00
N LYS A 130 0.46 -24.89 0.22
CA LYS A 130 -0.57 -25.14 -0.78
C LYS A 130 -0.81 -23.88 -1.59
N SER A 131 -1.17 -24.06 -2.86
CA SER A 131 -1.77 -22.98 -3.64
C SER A 131 -3.13 -22.67 -3.03
N GLY A 132 -3.35 -21.41 -2.66
CA GLY A 132 -4.54 -21.02 -1.92
C GLY A 132 -4.75 -19.52 -1.97
N VAL A 133 -6.02 -19.15 -2.05
CA VAL A 133 -6.49 -17.78 -2.15
C VAL A 133 -7.33 -17.44 -0.94
N PHE A 134 -7.18 -16.23 -0.44
CA PHE A 134 -7.97 -15.69 0.65
C PHE A 134 -8.97 -14.66 0.13
N SER A 135 -10.21 -14.78 0.61
CA SER A 135 -11.23 -13.76 0.43
C SER A 135 -11.86 -13.46 1.78
N GLY A 136 -12.07 -12.18 2.05
CA GLY A 136 -12.60 -11.75 3.33
C GLY A 136 -12.85 -10.25 3.33
N ASN A 137 -13.90 -9.83 4.04
CA ASN A 137 -14.29 -8.44 4.11
C ASN A 137 -14.31 -7.99 5.57
N PHE A 138 -13.24 -7.33 6.01
CA PHE A 138 -13.05 -6.97 7.41
C PHE A 138 -12.78 -5.48 7.54
N THR A 139 -13.64 -4.76 8.26
CA THR A 139 -13.31 -3.39 8.68
C THR A 139 -12.04 -3.39 9.51
N TYR A 140 -11.92 -4.35 10.44
CA TYR A 140 -10.69 -4.70 11.13
C TYR A 140 -10.66 -6.20 11.37
N ILE A 141 -9.48 -6.82 11.26
CA ILE A 141 -9.21 -8.20 11.65
C ILE A 141 -7.97 -8.24 12.53
N GLU A 142 -8.05 -8.98 13.64
CA GLU A 142 -6.87 -9.25 14.46
C GLU A 142 -5.87 -10.09 13.66
N LEU A 143 -4.59 -9.71 13.71
CA LEU A 143 -3.52 -10.39 12.98
C LEU A 143 -3.44 -11.88 13.36
N SER A 144 -3.68 -12.22 14.63
CA SER A 144 -3.70 -13.61 15.09
C SER A 144 -4.78 -14.44 14.40
N LEU A 145 -5.99 -13.89 14.22
CA LEU A 145 -7.08 -14.55 13.50
C LEU A 145 -6.78 -14.66 12.00
N LEU A 146 -6.22 -13.61 11.41
CA LEU A 146 -5.80 -13.63 10.02
C LEU A 146 -4.75 -14.71 9.76
N CYS A 147 -3.72 -14.80 10.60
CA CYS A 147 -2.70 -15.84 10.53
C CYS A 147 -3.30 -17.26 10.62
N ARG A 148 -4.33 -17.47 11.45
CA ARG A 148 -5.05 -18.76 11.50
C ARG A 148 -5.76 -19.09 10.19
N PHE A 149 -6.42 -18.12 9.56
CA PHE A 149 -7.04 -18.33 8.24
C PHE A 149 -5.98 -18.64 7.17
N LEU A 150 -4.89 -17.87 7.15
CA LEU A 150 -3.81 -18.08 6.18
C LEU A 150 -3.12 -19.44 6.38
N LYS A 151 -2.94 -19.88 7.62
CA LYS A 151 -2.46 -21.24 7.93
C LYS A 151 -3.40 -22.32 7.40
N SER A 152 -4.70 -22.15 7.58
CA SER A 152 -5.70 -23.10 7.08
C SER A 152 -5.64 -23.25 5.55
N ILE A 153 -5.46 -22.14 4.84
CA ILE A 153 -5.42 -22.11 3.37
C ILE A 153 -4.08 -22.61 2.83
N SER A 154 -2.98 -22.13 3.38
CA SER A 154 -1.62 -22.43 2.90
C SER A 154 -1.07 -23.75 3.42
N GLY A 155 -1.56 -24.26 4.56
CA GLY A 155 -0.92 -25.35 5.29
C GLY A 155 0.43 -24.98 5.94
N VAL A 156 0.88 -23.74 5.80
CA VAL A 156 2.12 -23.22 6.40
C VAL A 156 1.81 -22.69 7.79
N ASN A 157 2.69 -22.95 8.76
CA ASN A 157 2.49 -22.43 10.10
C ASN A 157 2.83 -20.93 10.14
N ILE A 158 1.81 -20.08 10.02
CA ILE A 158 1.94 -18.62 10.06
C ILE A 158 1.50 -18.15 11.43
N LEU A 159 2.39 -17.49 12.18
CA LEU A 159 2.13 -17.06 13.55
C LEU A 159 2.64 -15.64 13.78
N PRO A 160 1.86 -14.74 14.38
CA PRO A 160 2.41 -13.53 14.98
C PRO A 160 3.10 -13.88 16.30
N VAL A 161 4.11 -13.09 16.68
CA VAL A 161 4.64 -13.10 18.06
C VAL A 161 3.68 -12.37 19.00
N ASP A 162 3.82 -12.61 20.31
CA ASP A 162 2.84 -12.20 21.33
C ASP A 162 2.46 -10.72 21.28
N ASP A 163 3.44 -9.83 21.08
CA ASP A 163 3.24 -8.38 21.02
C ASP A 163 2.34 -7.91 19.86
N LEU A 164 2.17 -8.75 18.83
CA LEU A 164 1.35 -8.45 17.66
C LEU A 164 0.00 -9.19 17.65
N LEU A 165 -0.31 -10.00 18.67
CA LEU A 165 -1.53 -10.83 18.68
C LEU A 165 -2.81 -10.00 18.50
N HIS A 166 -2.84 -8.79 19.06
CA HIS A 166 -3.98 -7.88 19.06
C HIS A 166 -3.85 -6.73 18.04
N SER A 167 -2.84 -6.77 17.17
CA SER A 167 -2.73 -5.79 16.09
C SER A 167 -3.91 -5.95 15.14
N ASN A 168 -4.62 -4.85 14.91
CA ASN A 168 -5.79 -4.81 14.02
C ASN A 168 -5.39 -4.27 12.65
N ILE A 169 -5.79 -4.99 11.61
CA ILE A 169 -5.53 -4.62 10.22
C ILE A 169 -6.87 -4.36 9.55
N MET A 170 -7.02 -3.22 8.90
CA MET A 170 -8.14 -2.99 7.98
C MET A 170 -7.83 -3.66 6.66
N MET A 171 -8.68 -4.59 6.23
CA MET A 171 -8.47 -5.26 4.95
C MET A 171 -9.76 -5.75 4.29
N ARG A 172 -9.77 -5.63 2.97
CA ARG A 172 -10.69 -6.34 2.09
C ARG A 172 -9.84 -7.17 1.14
N ALA A 173 -9.98 -8.49 1.17
CA ALA A 173 -9.30 -9.36 0.22
C ALA A 173 -10.34 -10.02 -0.68
N GLN A 174 -10.05 -10.03 -1.97
CA GLN A 174 -10.82 -10.75 -2.97
C GLN A 174 -9.88 -11.60 -3.80
N ASN A 175 -9.99 -12.92 -3.64
CA ASN A 175 -9.21 -13.91 -4.38
C ASN A 175 -7.70 -13.65 -4.33
N MET A 176 -7.17 -13.22 -3.18
CA MET A 176 -5.78 -12.82 -3.05
C MET A 176 -4.91 -14.02 -2.66
N GLU A 177 -3.82 -14.25 -3.38
CA GLU A 177 -2.87 -15.31 -3.02
C GLU A 177 -2.31 -15.08 -1.61
N TRP A 178 -2.27 -16.13 -0.79
CA TRP A 178 -1.85 -16.00 0.61
C TRP A 178 -0.43 -15.43 0.76
N LYS A 179 0.52 -15.78 -0.12
CA LYS A 179 1.89 -15.24 -0.08
C LYS A 179 1.93 -13.75 -0.33
N HIS A 180 1.12 -13.30 -1.29
CA HIS A 180 1.01 -11.88 -1.62
C HIS A 180 0.40 -11.11 -0.46
N LEU A 181 -0.65 -11.66 0.16
CA LEU A 181 -1.29 -11.05 1.32
C LEU A 181 -0.35 -10.95 2.52
N VAL A 182 0.39 -12.02 2.85
CA VAL A 182 1.42 -11.99 3.91
C VAL A 182 2.47 -10.92 3.61
N ALA A 183 3.00 -10.89 2.38
CA ALA A 183 3.98 -9.89 1.96
C ALA A 183 3.45 -8.46 2.13
N ALA A 184 2.23 -8.19 1.68
CA ALA A 184 1.61 -6.87 1.79
C ALA A 184 1.41 -6.46 3.25
N ILE A 185 0.89 -7.34 4.10
CA ILE A 185 0.71 -7.05 5.53
C ILE A 185 2.04 -6.73 6.19
N VAL A 186 3.07 -7.53 5.93
CA VAL A 186 4.36 -7.39 6.59
C VAL A 186 5.08 -6.13 6.13
N CYS A 187 5.20 -5.91 4.83
CA CYS A 187 5.92 -4.77 4.29
C CYS A 187 5.23 -3.44 4.62
N LEU A 188 3.90 -3.36 4.43
CA LEU A 188 3.17 -2.11 4.63
C LEU A 188 3.02 -1.71 6.10
N ASN A 189 3.17 -2.66 7.03
CA ASN A 189 3.14 -2.40 8.48
C ASN A 189 4.54 -2.50 9.12
N ARG A 190 5.60 -2.63 8.32
CA ARG A 190 7.00 -2.75 8.76
C ARG A 190 7.25 -3.88 9.75
N TYR A 191 6.45 -4.94 9.70
CA TYR A 191 6.66 -6.11 10.55
C TYR A 191 7.93 -6.85 10.15
N GLN A 192 8.56 -7.46 11.13
CA GLN A 192 9.65 -8.40 10.88
C GLN A 192 9.09 -9.75 10.46
N LEU A 193 9.86 -10.48 9.67
CA LEU A 193 9.46 -11.78 9.19
C LEU A 193 10.62 -12.76 9.27
N ASN A 194 10.44 -13.81 10.06
CA ASN A 194 11.39 -14.90 10.21
C ASN A 194 10.81 -16.15 9.52
N ILE A 195 11.54 -16.65 8.52
CA ILE A 195 11.10 -17.72 7.61
C ILE A 195 11.91 -18.98 7.89
N THR A 196 11.21 -20.09 8.01
CA THR A 196 11.79 -21.43 7.89
C THR A 196 11.13 -22.15 6.72
N ASP A 197 11.54 -23.38 6.42
CA ASP A 197 10.94 -24.17 5.34
C ASP A 197 9.44 -24.47 5.54
N TYR A 198 8.93 -24.37 6.78
CA TYR A 198 7.56 -24.77 7.14
C TYR A 198 6.77 -23.71 7.92
N SER A 199 7.42 -22.62 8.34
CA SER A 199 6.81 -21.60 9.18
C SER A 199 7.20 -20.19 8.79
N VAL A 200 6.28 -19.27 9.09
CA VAL A 200 6.48 -17.83 8.98
C VAL A 200 6.12 -17.22 10.32
N LEU A 201 7.08 -16.60 10.99
CA LEU A 201 6.85 -15.84 12.22
C LEU A 201 6.83 -14.35 11.88
N ILE A 202 5.79 -13.65 12.30
CA ILE A 202 5.61 -12.21 12.11
C ILE A 202 5.91 -11.50 13.43
N GLY A 203 6.98 -10.71 13.44
CA GLY A 203 7.49 -9.95 14.59
C GLY A 203 7.15 -8.46 14.53
N PRO A 204 7.20 -7.73 15.66
CA PRO A 204 6.98 -6.29 15.67
C PRO A 204 8.02 -5.58 14.80
N PRO A 205 7.76 -4.31 14.43
CA PRO A 205 8.78 -3.50 13.76
C PRO A 205 10.06 -3.41 14.60
N PRO A 206 11.24 -3.33 13.96
CA PRO A 206 12.49 -3.09 14.68
C PRO A 206 12.42 -1.81 15.51
N ILE A 207 12.88 -1.88 16.76
CA ILE A 207 13.10 -0.72 17.62
C ILE A 207 14.43 -0.11 17.19
N TYR A 208 14.41 1.13 16.70
CA TYR A 208 15.59 1.91 16.33
C TYR A 208 15.91 2.96 17.40
#